data_AF-V9W9B5-F1
#
_entry.id   AF-V9W9B5-F1
#
_cell.length_a   1.000
_cell.length_b   1.000
_cell.length_c   1.000
_cell.angle_alpha   90.00
_cell.angle_beta   90.00
_cell.angle_gamma   90.00
#
_symmetry.space_group_name_H-M   'P 1'
#
loop_
_entity.id
_entity.type
_entity.pdbx_description
1 polymer ?
#
loop_
_entity_poly.entity_id
_entity_poly.type
_entity_poly.pdbx_seq_one_letter_code
_entity_poly.pdbx_strand_id
1 'polypeptide(L)'
;MVLIKQEANKPAAVFCLNKGVTLLTEKSLISVHLKELADQGVPVLACKTCLDYYGVGHVLTVGQVSSMKEFVELARNHEVITIG
;
A
#
# COMPACT_ATOMS: atom_id res chain seq x y z
N MET A 1 -11.59 -3.26 -3.50
CA MET A 1 -10.60 -2.52 -4.33
C MET A 1 -11.14 -2.02 -5.67
N VAL A 2 -12.00 -2.77 -6.38
CA VAL A 2 -12.54 -2.32 -7.69
C VAL A 2 -13.34 -1.01 -7.58
N LEU A 3 -14.15 -0.84 -6.53
CA LEU A 3 -14.92 0.39 -6.32
C LEU A 3 -14.03 1.62 -6.10
N ILE A 4 -12.96 1.52 -5.29
CA ILE A 4 -12.09 2.66 -4.94
C ILE A 4 -11.44 3.31 -6.17
N LYS A 5 -11.24 2.55 -7.25
CA LYS A 5 -10.68 3.09 -8.50
C LYS A 5 -11.66 3.92 -9.31
N GLN A 6 -12.96 3.72 -9.10
CA GLN A 6 -14.04 4.39 -9.83
C GLN A 6 -14.69 5.51 -9.00
N GLU A 7 -14.34 5.61 -7.73
CA GLU A 7 -14.77 6.69 -6.84
C GLU A 7 -14.04 8.01 -7.17
N ALA A 8 -14.78 9.12 -7.09
CA ALA A 8 -14.23 10.46 -7.26
C ALA A 8 -13.29 10.83 -6.09
N ASN A 9 -13.61 10.36 -4.88
CA ASN A 9 -12.79 10.57 -3.69
C ASN A 9 -11.86 9.36 -3.47
N LYS A 10 -10.61 9.53 -3.86
CA LYS A 10 -9.55 8.53 -3.67
C LYS A 10 -8.88 8.70 -2.31
N PRO A 11 -8.36 7.62 -1.71
CA PRO A 11 -7.59 7.72 -0.48
C PRO A 11 -6.31 8.52 -0.72
N ALA A 12 -5.87 9.24 0.32
CA ALA A 12 -4.63 10.00 0.28
C ALA A 12 -3.38 9.10 0.14
N ALA A 13 -3.45 7.88 0.67
CA ALA A 13 -2.44 6.83 0.50
C ALA A 13 -3.03 5.45 0.86
N VAL A 14 -2.41 4.39 0.36
CA VAL A 14 -2.65 3.01 0.78
C VAL A 14 -1.39 2.51 1.49
N PHE A 15 -1.50 2.12 2.76
CA PHE A 15 -0.37 1.65 3.55
C PHE A 15 -0.48 0.16 3.88
N CYS A 16 0.44 -0.64 3.35
CA CYS A 16 0.49 -2.09 3.55
C CYS A 16 1.37 -2.46 4.75
N LEU A 17 0.75 -3.10 5.74
CA LEU A 17 1.36 -3.58 6.97
C LEU A 17 1.25 -5.10 7.09
N ASN A 18 2.09 -5.70 7.93
CA ASN A 18 2.07 -7.15 8.24
C ASN A 18 2.08 -8.00 6.96
N LYS A 19 1.22 -9.01 6.87
CA LYS A 19 1.08 -9.85 5.68
C LYS A 19 0.59 -9.07 4.45
N GLY A 20 0.01 -7.89 4.63
CA GLY A 20 -0.44 -7.03 3.54
C GLY A 20 0.68 -6.62 2.58
N VAL A 21 1.94 -6.60 3.03
CA VAL A 21 3.09 -6.30 2.14
C VAL A 21 3.29 -7.35 1.05
N THR A 22 2.81 -8.58 1.27
CA THR A 22 2.89 -9.64 0.25
C THR A 22 1.97 -9.38 -0.95
N LEU A 23 0.94 -8.54 -0.78
CA LEU A 23 0.00 -8.17 -1.84
C LEU A 23 0.64 -7.28 -2.91
N LEU A 24 1.78 -6.67 -2.60
CA LEU A 24 2.55 -5.79 -3.48
C LEU A 24 3.55 -6.55 -4.37
N THR A 25 3.61 -7.88 -4.22
CA THR A 25 4.52 -8.76 -4.96
C THR A 25 3.84 -9.32 -6.21
N GLU A 26 4.64 -9.75 -7.19
CA GLU A 26 4.16 -10.34 -8.45
C GLU A 26 3.27 -11.59 -8.28
N LYS A 27 3.35 -12.26 -7.13
CA LYS A 27 2.56 -13.45 -6.82
C LYS A 27 1.10 -13.14 -6.49
N SER A 28 0.79 -11.87 -6.23
CA SER A 28 -0.57 -11.43 -5.89
C SER A 28 -1.24 -10.80 -7.09
N LEU A 29 -2.43 -11.29 -7.48
CA LEU A 29 -3.29 -10.64 -8.47
C LEU A 29 -3.72 -9.23 -8.02
N ILE A 30 -3.70 -8.96 -6.71
CA ILE A 30 -4.02 -7.65 -6.15
C ILE A 30 -2.96 -6.59 -6.48
N SER A 31 -1.71 -7.01 -6.75
CA SER A 31 -0.62 -6.08 -7.12
C SER A 31 -0.98 -5.24 -8.34
N VAL A 32 -1.63 -5.82 -9.36
CA VAL A 32 -2.10 -5.12 -10.56
C VAL A 32 -3.04 -3.98 -10.18
N HIS A 33 -3.96 -4.23 -9.25
CA HIS A 33 -4.91 -3.22 -8.83
C HIS A 33 -4.30 -2.13 -7.95
N LEU A 34 -3.28 -2.46 -7.15
CA LEU A 34 -2.50 -1.48 -6.40
C LEU A 34 -1.66 -0.63 -7.34
N LYS A 35 -1.17 -1.21 -8.44
CA LYS A 35 -0.44 -0.49 -9.48
C LYS A 35 -1.32 0.54 -10.17
N GLU A 36 -2.53 0.15 -10.56
CA GLU A 36 -3.48 1.08 -11.15
C GLU A 36 -3.81 2.26 -10.21
N LEU A 37 -3.90 2.03 -8.90
CA LEU A 37 -4.07 3.12 -7.92
C LEU A 37 -2.85 4.03 -7.86
N ALA A 38 -1.64 3.45 -7.86
CA ALA A 38 -0.39 4.19 -7.93
C ALA A 38 -0.29 5.04 -9.20
N ASP A 39 -0.65 4.48 -10.36
CA ASP A 39 -0.67 5.19 -11.65
C ASP A 39 -1.71 6.32 -11.68
N GLN A 40 -2.76 6.21 -10.86
CA GLN A 40 -3.76 7.25 -10.65
C GLN A 40 -3.35 8.32 -9.62
N GLY A 41 -2.11 8.28 -9.13
CA GLY A 41 -1.54 9.26 -8.21
C GLY A 41 -1.78 8.95 -6.73
N VAL A 42 -2.33 7.78 -6.38
CA VAL A 42 -2.49 7.35 -4.98
C VAL A 42 -1.20 6.66 -4.51
N PRO A 43 -0.44 7.21 -3.56
CA PRO A 43 0.74 6.56 -3.02
C PRO A 43 0.39 5.21 -2.41
N VAL A 44 1.09 4.16 -2.87
CA VAL A 44 1.02 2.82 -2.27
C VAL A 44 2.32 2.59 -1.51
N LEU A 45 2.22 2.43 -0.20
CA LEU A 45 3.33 2.44 0.73
C LEU A 45 3.46 1.08 1.42
N ALA A 46 4.67 0.57 1.54
CA ALA A 46 4.98 -0.71 2.16
C ALA A 46 5.82 -0.52 3.42
N CYS A 47 5.43 -1.14 4.53
CA CYS A 47 6.23 -1.09 5.74
C CYS A 47 7.56 -1.84 5.57
N LYS A 48 8.68 -1.12 5.68
CA LYS A 48 10.03 -1.69 5.54
C LYS A 48 10.27 -2.90 6.43
N THR A 49 10.00 -2.79 7.73
CA THR A 49 10.24 -3.87 8.69
C THR A 49 9.41 -5.13 8.35
N CYS A 50 8.20 -4.96 7.80
CA CYS A 50 7.39 -6.09 7.36
C CYS A 50 7.97 -6.72 6.09
N LEU A 51 8.43 -5.94 5.12
CA LEU A 51 9.09 -6.46 3.92
C LEU A 51 10.32 -7.31 4.27
N ASP A 52 11.13 -6.83 5.22
CA ASP A 52 12.31 -7.52 5.71
C ASP A 52 11.93 -8.81 6.45
N TYR A 53 10.92 -8.76 7.33
CA TYR A 53 10.41 -9.92 8.07
C TYR A 53 9.87 -11.04 7.15
N TYR A 54 9.10 -10.69 6.12
CA TYR A 54 8.57 -11.66 5.16
C TYR A 54 9.57 -12.01 4.05
N GLY A 55 10.73 -11.34 4.00
CA GLY A 55 11.76 -11.57 2.99
C GLY A 55 11.30 -11.20 1.57
N VAL A 56 10.32 -10.32 1.41
CA VAL A 56 9.70 -10.01 0.10
C VAL A 56 10.12 -8.65 -0.49
N GLY A 57 11.03 -7.92 0.17
CA GLY A 57 11.50 -6.62 -0.32
C GLY A 57 12.14 -6.67 -1.72
N HIS A 58 12.71 -7.80 -2.12
CA HIS A 58 13.37 -8.00 -3.42
C HIS A 58 12.42 -8.36 -4.58
N VAL A 59 11.19 -8.79 -4.26
CA VAL A 59 10.12 -9.12 -5.24
C VAL A 59 8.99 -8.10 -5.20
N LEU A 60 9.26 -6.90 -4.68
CA LEU A 60 8.29 -5.83 -4.61
C LEU A 60 8.09 -5.24 -6.00
N THR A 61 6.91 -5.45 -6.57
CA THR A 61 6.57 -4.99 -7.93
C THR A 61 5.80 -3.68 -7.97
N VAL A 62 5.19 -3.29 -6.85
CA VAL A 62 4.29 -2.13 -6.74
C VAL A 62 4.48 -1.45 -5.40
N GLY A 63 4.38 -0.12 -5.40
CA GLY A 63 4.47 0.70 -4.21
C GLY A 63 5.91 1.06 -3.82
N GLN A 64 6.02 1.89 -2.79
CA GLN A 64 7.27 2.44 -2.28
C GLN A 64 7.52 1.98 -0.86
N VAL A 65 8.77 1.73 -0.52
CA VAL A 65 9.15 1.41 0.86
C VAL A 65 9.01 2.65 1.71
N SER A 66 8.22 2.54 2.78
CA SER A 66 7.90 3.63 3.70
C SER A 66 8.28 3.28 5.12
N SER A 67 8.42 4.34 5.93
CA SER A 67 8.64 4.23 7.37
C SER A 67 7.34 4.34 8.17
N MET A 68 7.40 3.92 9.44
CA MET A 68 6.27 4.10 10.36
C MET A 68 6.01 5.57 10.70
N LYS A 69 7.01 6.45 10.59
CA LYS A 69 6.85 7.90 10.84
C LYS A 69 5.91 8.52 9.81
N GLU A 70 6.14 8.22 8.54
CA GLU A 70 5.32 8.69 7.42
C GLU A 70 3.87 8.21 7.53
N PHE A 71 3.67 6.95 7.94
CA PHE A 71 2.33 6.45 8.26
C PHE A 71 1.65 7.26 9.36
N VAL A 72 2.34 7.52 10.47
CA VAL A 72 1.78 8.30 11.59
C VAL A 72 1.42 9.72 11.16
N GLU A 73 2.24 10.36 10.33
CA GLU A 73 1.94 11.69 9.79
C GLU A 73 0.71 11.68 8.89
N LEU A 74 0.60 10.70 7.98
CA LEU A 74 -0.58 10.53 7.12
C LEU A 74 -1.84 10.26 7.96
N ALA A 75 -1.75 9.36 8.94
CA ALA A 75 -2.83 8.97 9.83
C ALA A 75 -3.31 10.10 10.75
N ARG A 76 -2.43 11.06 11.07
CA ARG A 76 -2.81 12.25 11.84
C ARG A 76 -3.60 13.27 11.03
N ASN A 77 -3.33 13.33 9.73
CA ASN A 77 -3.91 14.34 8.84
C ASN A 77 -5.11 13.82 8.06
N HIS A 78 -5.37 12.51 8.07
CA HIS A 78 -6.43 11.86 7.31
C HIS A 78 -7.16 10.81 8.15
N GLU A 79 -8.42 10.55 7.79
CA GLU A 79 -9.15 9.43 8.36
C GLU A 79 -8.51 8.10 7.95
N VAL A 80 -8.29 7.21 8.93
CA VAL A 80 -7.65 5.91 8.70
C VAL A 80 -8.71 4.82 8.68
N ILE A 81 -8.84 4.17 7.53
CA ILE A 81 -9.67 2.97 7.38
C ILE A 81 -8.74 1.76 7.38
N THR A 82 -8.89 0.89 8.38
CA THR A 82 -8.09 -0.33 8.51
C THR A 82 -8.86 -1.51 7.92
N ILE A 83 -8.20 -2.31 7.08
CA ILE A 83 -8.76 -3.55 6.52
C ILE A 83 -7.81 -4.68 6.94
N GLY A 84 -8.34 -5.66 7.69
CA GLY A 84 -7.58 -6.76 8.27
C GLY A 84 -8.36 -8.06 8.23
#